data_AF-A0A7S3TEH3-F1
#
_entry.id   AF-A0A7S3TEH3-F1
#
_cell.length_a   1.000
_cell.length_b   1.000
_cell.length_c   1.000
_cell.angle_alpha   90.00
_cell.angle_beta   90.00
_cell.angle_gamma   90.00
#
_symmetry.space_group_name_H-M   'P 1'
#
loop_
_entity.id
_entity.type
_entity.pdbx_description
1 polymer ?
#
loop_
_entity_poly.entity_id
_entity_poly.type
_entity_poly.pdbx_seq_one_letter_code
_entity_poly.pdbx_strand_id
1 'polypeptide(L)'
;SSRVGKSAPTVAREPSDMPVISEQADKPKIVFHAAMMAIQNFGFFTMYFDIWGQTPHGAACDDTRFAVGFMAMTCFCVAFLCIGMGFGGYTDDATVFTVYWFTHLAGGLCYIACTILVPLARFSDNGEDCAALNPVNGERIKTVYIMHAALFMVYVFGMLSITYFSFLKPTYFKHDDYVRAL
;
A
#
# COMPACT_ATOMS: atom_id res chain seq x y z
N SER A 1 31.93 -49.84 17.18
CA SER A 1 30.52 -49.43 17.03
C SER A 1 30.50 -48.03 16.43
N SER A 2 30.53 -47.93 15.10
CA SER A 2 30.48 -46.65 14.38
C SER A 2 29.01 -46.27 14.17
N ARG A 3 28.61 -45.08 14.63
CA ARG A 3 27.31 -44.52 14.31
C ARG A 3 27.40 -43.91 12.92
N VAL A 4 26.85 -44.62 11.94
CA VAL A 4 26.56 -44.08 10.61
C VAL A 4 25.45 -43.04 10.80
N GLY A 5 25.81 -41.76 10.69
CA GLY A 5 24.85 -40.67 10.65
C GLY A 5 24.00 -40.80 9.40
N LYS A 6 22.70 -41.02 9.56
CA LYS A 6 21.74 -40.89 8.46
C LYS A 6 21.65 -39.40 8.11
N SER A 7 22.07 -39.06 6.89
CA SER A 7 21.76 -37.76 6.29
C SER A 7 20.25 -37.58 6.21
N ALA A 8 19.78 -36.39 6.59
CA ALA A 8 18.37 -36.03 6.46
C ALA A 8 17.99 -35.99 4.98
N PRO A 9 16.76 -36.41 4.61
CA PRO A 9 16.32 -36.37 3.24
C PRO A 9 16.14 -34.92 2.79
N THR A 10 16.86 -34.54 1.74
CA THR A 10 16.65 -33.30 0.99
C THR A 10 15.28 -33.40 0.32
N VAL A 11 14.27 -32.74 0.89
CA VAL A 11 12.96 -32.60 0.24
C VAL A 11 13.17 -31.66 -0.94
N ALA A 12 13.17 -32.23 -2.15
CA ALA A 12 13.15 -31.46 -3.38
C ALA A 12 11.88 -30.60 -3.39
N ARG A 13 12.04 -29.27 -3.45
CA ARG A 13 10.92 -28.35 -3.67
C ARG A 13 10.27 -28.69 -5.00
N GLU A 14 8.96 -28.93 -5.01
CA GLU A 14 8.23 -28.97 -6.26
C GLU A 14 8.37 -27.59 -6.96
N PRO A 15 8.61 -27.55 -8.28
CA PRO A 15 8.87 -26.31 -9.03
C PRO A 15 7.72 -25.28 -9.04
N SER A 16 6.59 -25.59 -8.38
CA SER A 16 5.35 -24.81 -8.38
C SER A 16 5.15 -23.99 -7.10
N ASP A 17 5.87 -24.28 -6.01
CA ASP A 17 5.68 -23.54 -4.76
C ASP A 17 6.49 -22.26 -4.76
N MET A 18 5.82 -21.13 -4.98
CA MET A 18 6.32 -19.78 -4.77
C MET A 18 6.23 -19.42 -3.28
N PRO A 19 7.33 -19.50 -2.51
CA PRO A 19 7.26 -19.42 -1.06
C PRO A 19 7.18 -17.95 -0.59
N VAL A 20 6.19 -17.65 0.25
CA VAL A 20 6.21 -16.43 1.08
C VAL A 20 6.85 -16.77 2.40
N ILE A 21 8.16 -16.52 2.52
CA ILE A 21 8.95 -16.86 3.71
C ILE A 21 9.95 -15.75 4.01
N SER A 22 9.71 -15.00 5.07
CA SER A 22 10.58 -13.92 5.54
C SER A 22 11.66 -14.41 6.51
N GLU A 23 12.82 -13.78 6.46
CA GLU A 23 13.83 -13.93 7.51
C GLU A 23 13.38 -13.28 8.81
N GLN A 24 13.74 -13.87 9.95
CA GLN A 24 13.48 -13.27 11.26
C GLN A 24 14.03 -11.84 11.38
N ALA A 25 15.20 -11.56 10.77
CA ALA A 25 15.79 -10.23 10.75
C ALA A 25 15.04 -9.21 9.88
N ASP A 26 14.20 -9.67 8.94
CA ASP A 26 13.43 -8.81 8.06
C ASP A 26 12.00 -8.55 8.57
N LYS A 27 11.47 -9.40 9.47
CA LYS A 27 10.14 -9.24 10.05
C LYS A 27 9.88 -7.84 10.67
N PRO A 28 10.82 -7.23 11.44
CA PRO A 28 10.62 -5.87 11.94
C PRO A 28 10.51 -4.82 10.82
N LYS A 29 11.23 -5.01 9.71
CA LYS A 29 11.19 -4.10 8.55
C LYS A 29 9.84 -4.19 7.85
N ILE A 30 9.30 -5.39 7.70
CA ILE A 30 7.95 -5.63 7.15
C ILE A 30 6.91 -4.89 7.98
N VAL A 31 6.93 -5.06 9.30
CA VAL A 31 6.02 -4.37 10.21
C VAL A 31 6.18 -2.85 10.12
N PHE A 32 7.41 -2.36 10.10
CA PHE A 32 7.69 -0.93 9.98
C PHE A 32 7.12 -0.33 8.68
N HIS A 33 7.38 -0.97 7.53
CA HIS A 33 6.85 -0.50 6.26
C HIS A 33 5.32 -0.57 6.19
N ALA A 34 4.72 -1.64 6.71
CA ALA A 34 3.26 -1.78 6.76
C ALA A 34 2.63 -0.68 7.63
N ALA A 35 3.21 -0.40 8.79
CA ALA A 35 2.75 0.65 9.70
C ALA A 35 2.91 2.04 9.07
N MET A 36 4.05 2.35 8.45
CA MET A 36 4.29 3.63 7.79
C MET A 36 3.27 3.89 6.66
N MET A 37 3.03 2.88 5.81
CA MET A 37 2.04 2.97 4.76
C MET A 37 0.62 3.13 5.33
N ALA A 38 0.26 2.37 6.37
CA ALA A 38 -1.04 2.48 7.01
C ALA A 38 -1.28 3.86 7.63
N ILE A 39 -0.29 4.40 8.35
CA ILE A 39 -0.35 5.75 8.95
C ILE A 39 -0.53 6.81 7.87
N GLN A 40 0.28 6.72 6.80
CA GLN A 40 0.20 7.65 5.68
C GLN A 40 -1.20 7.62 5.04
N ASN A 41 -1.68 6.43 4.68
CA ASN A 41 -2.98 6.25 4.03
C ASN A 41 -4.14 6.68 4.93
N PHE A 42 -4.11 6.30 6.21
CA PHE A 42 -5.16 6.70 7.15
C PHE A 42 -5.15 8.22 7.40
N GLY A 43 -3.97 8.85 7.46
CA GLY A 43 -3.85 10.30 7.53
C GLY A 43 -4.45 11.01 6.31
N PHE A 44 -4.24 10.47 5.10
CA PHE A 44 -4.89 11.01 3.91
C PHE A 44 -6.39 10.77 3.89
N PHE A 45 -6.86 9.61 4.36
CA PHE A 45 -8.29 9.37 4.54
C PHE A 45 -8.92 10.47 5.41
N THR A 46 -8.37 10.75 6.60
CA THR A 46 -8.95 11.75 7.49
C THR A 46 -8.96 13.14 6.87
N MET A 47 -7.87 13.54 6.21
CA MET A 47 -7.79 14.82 5.52
C MET A 47 -8.79 14.95 4.37
N TYR A 48 -8.86 13.96 3.46
CA TYR A 48 -9.80 14.00 2.33
C TYR A 48 -11.26 13.83 2.76
N PHE A 49 -11.54 13.06 3.81
CA PHE A 49 -12.89 12.90 4.34
C PHE A 49 -13.40 14.18 5.02
N ASP A 50 -12.53 14.87 5.76
CA ASP A 50 -12.84 16.20 6.33
C ASP A 50 -13.13 17.22 5.22
N ILE A 51 -12.25 17.28 4.21
CA ILE A 51 -12.43 18.12 3.02
C ILE A 51 -13.77 17.81 2.33
N TRP A 52 -14.08 16.53 2.10
CA TRP A 52 -15.34 16.09 1.50
C TRP A 52 -16.56 16.58 2.31
N GLY A 53 -16.49 16.50 3.64
CA GLY A 53 -17.54 16.99 4.53
C GLY A 53 -17.72 18.51 4.48
N GLN A 54 -16.66 19.26 4.22
CA GLN A 54 -16.67 20.73 4.13
C GLN A 54 -16.92 21.27 2.71
N THR A 55 -16.81 20.44 1.68
CA THR A 55 -17.10 20.84 0.30
C THR A 55 -18.60 21.14 0.16
N PRO A 56 -18.99 22.34 -0.30
CA PRO A 56 -20.41 22.69 -0.43
C PRO A 56 -21.19 21.71 -1.31
N HIS A 57 -22.47 21.52 -1.02
CA HIS A 57 -23.39 20.79 -1.89
C HIS A 57 -23.90 21.71 -3.00
N GLY A 58 -23.69 21.34 -4.26
CA GLY A 58 -24.16 22.09 -5.41
C GLY A 58 -23.52 21.60 -6.70
N ALA A 59 -24.18 21.86 -7.84
CA ALA A 59 -23.77 21.35 -9.15
C ALA A 59 -22.30 21.67 -9.50
N ALA A 60 -21.81 22.86 -9.13
CA ALA A 60 -20.41 23.24 -9.36
C ALA A 60 -19.41 22.38 -8.55
N CYS A 61 -19.84 21.80 -7.42
CA CYS A 61 -19.00 21.04 -6.51
C CYS A 61 -19.12 19.52 -6.64
N ASP A 62 -20.05 19.00 -7.47
CA ASP A 62 -20.34 17.56 -7.50
C ASP A 62 -19.11 16.72 -7.91
N ASP A 63 -18.38 17.17 -8.93
CA ASP A 63 -17.14 16.50 -9.38
C ASP A 63 -16.05 16.56 -8.31
N THR A 64 -15.87 17.73 -7.67
CA THR A 64 -14.91 17.90 -6.59
C THR A 64 -15.25 16.96 -5.43
N ARG A 65 -16.52 16.93 -5.00
CA ARG A 65 -17.02 16.05 -3.93
C ARG A 65 -16.79 14.58 -4.26
N PHE A 66 -17.11 14.16 -5.48
CA PHE A 66 -16.87 12.79 -5.92
C PHE A 66 -15.38 12.45 -5.86
N ALA A 67 -14.52 13.30 -6.43
CA ALA A 67 -13.08 13.05 -6.49
C ALA A 67 -12.45 12.96 -5.09
N VAL A 68 -12.76 13.91 -4.18
CA VAL A 68 -12.21 13.88 -2.82
C VAL A 68 -12.79 12.74 -1.98
N GLY A 69 -14.07 12.39 -2.17
CA GLY A 69 -14.70 11.28 -1.46
C GLY A 69 -14.17 9.92 -1.92
N PHE A 70 -14.03 9.73 -3.23
CA PHE A 70 -13.43 8.53 -3.81
C PHE A 70 -11.98 8.35 -3.36
N MET A 71 -11.22 9.46 -3.29
CA MET A 71 -9.88 9.46 -2.75
C MET A 71 -9.84 9.06 -1.27
N ALA A 72 -10.69 9.67 -0.44
CA ALA A 72 -10.78 9.34 0.98
C ALA A 72 -11.03 7.83 1.19
N MET A 73 -12.00 7.25 0.48
CA MET A 73 -12.32 5.83 0.58
C MET A 73 -11.18 4.93 0.07
N THR A 74 -10.49 5.34 -0.99
CA THR A 74 -9.31 4.63 -1.50
C THR A 74 -8.22 4.59 -0.43
N CYS A 75 -7.89 5.74 0.16
CA CYS A 75 -6.91 5.84 1.25
C CYS A 75 -7.31 4.96 2.45
N PHE A 76 -8.59 4.97 2.85
CA PHE A 76 -9.08 4.16 3.96
C PHE A 76 -8.88 2.67 3.69
N CYS A 77 -9.37 2.17 2.56
CA CYS A 77 -9.24 0.77 2.19
C CYS A 77 -7.76 0.35 2.13
N VAL A 78 -6.93 1.13 1.45
CA VAL A 78 -5.51 0.82 1.28
C VAL A 78 -4.77 0.76 2.63
N ALA A 79 -5.12 1.60 3.61
CA ALA A 79 -4.53 1.52 4.93
C ALA A 79 -4.65 0.11 5.56
N PHE A 80 -5.83 -0.52 5.45
CA PHE A 80 -6.05 -1.89 5.92
C PHE A 80 -5.38 -2.93 5.03
N LEU A 81 -5.36 -2.71 3.72
CA LEU A 81 -4.70 -3.63 2.78
C LEU A 81 -3.19 -3.71 3.02
N CYS A 82 -2.54 -2.58 3.35
CA CYS A 82 -1.13 -2.56 3.73
C CYS A 82 -0.86 -3.37 5.01
N ILE A 83 -1.73 -3.27 6.01
CA ILE A 83 -1.62 -4.04 7.26
C ILE A 83 -1.80 -5.53 6.97
N GLY A 84 -2.83 -5.92 6.20
CA GLY A 84 -3.06 -7.32 5.84
C GLY A 84 -1.90 -7.93 5.06
N MET A 85 -1.33 -7.18 4.12
CA MET A 85 -0.15 -7.60 3.38
C MET A 85 1.08 -7.76 4.29
N GLY A 86 1.32 -6.77 5.17
CA GLY A 86 2.40 -6.84 6.16
C GLY A 86 2.23 -7.99 7.15
N PHE A 87 1.00 -8.28 7.57
CA PHE A 87 0.67 -9.41 8.42
C PHE A 87 0.97 -10.74 7.73
N GLY A 88 0.52 -10.93 6.50
CA GLY A 88 0.82 -12.15 5.73
C GLY A 88 2.33 -12.38 5.55
N GLY A 89 3.09 -11.31 5.26
CA GLY A 89 4.56 -11.39 5.20
C GLY A 89 5.19 -11.68 6.57
N TYR A 90 4.67 -11.11 7.65
CA TYR A 90 5.17 -11.34 9.00
C TYR A 90 4.92 -12.78 9.49
N THR A 91 3.76 -13.35 9.17
CA THR A 91 3.37 -14.71 9.58
C THR A 91 3.78 -15.79 8.61
N ASP A 92 4.47 -15.44 7.51
CA ASP A 92 4.84 -16.37 6.44
C ASP A 92 3.61 -17.10 5.85
N ASP A 93 2.45 -16.42 5.81
CA ASP A 93 1.20 -16.96 5.26
C ASP A 93 1.04 -16.51 3.81
N ALA A 94 1.33 -17.42 2.88
CA ALA A 94 1.25 -17.16 1.46
C ALA A 94 -0.16 -16.78 0.98
N THR A 95 -1.20 -17.38 1.55
CA THR A 95 -2.58 -17.09 1.14
C THR A 95 -2.96 -15.67 1.53
N VAL A 96 -2.72 -15.32 2.79
CA VAL A 96 -2.98 -13.97 3.31
C VAL A 96 -2.15 -12.94 2.55
N PHE A 97 -0.84 -13.18 2.41
CA PHE A 97 0.04 -12.26 1.69
C PHE A 97 -0.44 -12.03 0.26
N THR A 98 -0.69 -13.08 -0.51
CA THR A 98 -1.08 -12.97 -1.92
C THR A 98 -2.43 -12.28 -2.09
N VAL A 99 -3.45 -12.62 -1.29
CA VAL A 99 -4.76 -11.95 -1.37
C VAL A 99 -4.64 -10.46 -1.07
N TYR A 100 -3.95 -10.10 0.02
CA TYR A 100 -3.78 -8.69 0.38
C TYR A 100 -2.87 -7.94 -0.58
N TRP A 101 -1.88 -8.60 -1.18
CA TRP A 101 -1.01 -8.02 -2.19
C TRP A 101 -1.78 -7.67 -3.48
N PHE A 102 -2.60 -8.60 -4.00
CA PHE A 102 -3.42 -8.34 -5.20
C PHE A 102 -4.50 -7.28 -4.95
N THR A 103 -5.19 -7.36 -3.81
CA THR A 103 -6.20 -6.35 -3.47
C THR A 103 -5.57 -4.99 -3.21
N HIS A 104 -4.39 -4.93 -2.61
CA HIS A 104 -3.59 -3.70 -2.50
C HIS A 104 -3.20 -3.13 -3.86
N LEU A 105 -2.82 -3.96 -4.85
CA LEU A 105 -2.59 -3.49 -6.21
C LEU A 105 -3.84 -2.89 -6.83
N ALA A 106 -5.01 -3.51 -6.64
CA ALA A 106 -6.28 -2.95 -7.09
C ALA A 106 -6.56 -1.57 -6.43
N GLY A 107 -6.32 -1.45 -5.12
CA GLY A 107 -6.36 -0.15 -4.43
C GLY A 107 -5.34 0.86 -4.97
N GLY A 108 -4.16 0.39 -5.38
CA GLY A 108 -3.14 1.19 -6.08
C GLY A 108 -3.62 1.75 -7.42
N LEU A 109 -4.41 0.97 -8.18
CA LEU A 109 -5.04 1.46 -9.41
C LEU A 109 -6.07 2.56 -9.14
N CYS A 110 -6.87 2.41 -8.08
CA CYS A 110 -7.78 3.47 -7.63
C CYS A 110 -7.00 4.74 -7.24
N TYR A 111 -5.82 4.59 -6.63
CA TYR A 111 -4.92 5.71 -6.34
C TYR A 111 -4.48 6.45 -7.60
N ILE A 112 -4.04 5.72 -8.63
CA ILE A 112 -3.66 6.32 -9.92
C ILE A 112 -4.84 7.08 -10.51
N ALA A 113 -6.04 6.51 -10.49
CA ALA A 113 -7.25 7.22 -10.93
C ALA A 113 -7.46 8.52 -10.14
N CYS A 114 -7.33 8.48 -8.81
CA CYS A 114 -7.46 9.67 -7.95
C CYS A 114 -6.40 10.74 -8.24
N THR A 115 -5.16 10.36 -8.59
CA THR A 115 -4.11 11.32 -8.96
C THR A 115 -4.44 12.11 -10.22
N ILE A 116 -5.38 11.61 -11.04
CA ILE A 116 -5.90 12.30 -12.22
C ILE A 116 -7.21 13.02 -11.89
N LEU A 117 -8.13 12.34 -11.21
CA LEU A 117 -9.47 12.87 -10.91
C LEU A 117 -9.44 14.11 -10.00
N VAL A 118 -8.63 14.11 -8.93
CA VAL A 118 -8.55 15.24 -7.99
C VAL A 118 -8.10 16.53 -8.68
N PRO A 119 -6.99 16.57 -9.44
CA PRO A 119 -6.60 17.81 -10.12
C PRO A 119 -7.60 18.19 -11.22
N LEU A 120 -8.16 17.24 -11.97
CA LEU A 120 -9.20 17.55 -12.96
C LEU A 120 -10.43 18.20 -12.32
N ALA A 121 -10.86 17.71 -11.16
CA ALA A 121 -12.02 18.22 -10.46
C ALA A 121 -11.75 19.51 -9.68
N ARG A 122 -10.48 19.78 -9.30
CA ARG A 122 -10.11 20.99 -8.55
C ARG A 122 -9.74 22.16 -9.46
N PHE A 123 -9.11 21.89 -10.60
CA PHE A 123 -8.59 22.91 -11.52
C PHE A 123 -9.42 23.06 -12.80
N SER A 124 -10.63 22.49 -12.84
CA SER A 124 -11.64 22.83 -13.84
C SER A 124 -12.35 24.14 -13.48
N ASP A 125 -13.02 24.76 -14.44
CA ASP A 125 -13.83 25.98 -14.21
C ASP A 125 -14.84 25.76 -13.07
N ASN A 126 -15.59 24.65 -13.08
CA ASN A 126 -16.50 24.27 -12.00
C ASN A 126 -15.78 24.08 -10.66
N GLY A 127 -14.57 23.51 -10.67
CA GLY A 127 -13.76 23.31 -9.49
C GLY A 127 -13.24 24.61 -8.89
N GLU A 128 -12.93 25.61 -9.72
CA GLU A 128 -12.58 26.96 -9.30
C GLU A 128 -13.79 27.69 -8.70
N ASP A 129 -14.97 27.57 -9.33
CA ASP A 129 -16.22 28.09 -8.78
C ASP A 129 -16.55 27.44 -7.43
N CYS A 130 -16.41 26.12 -7.31
CA CYS A 130 -16.59 25.40 -6.06
C CYS A 130 -15.61 25.88 -4.98
N ALA A 131 -14.35 26.08 -5.34
CA ALA A 131 -13.34 26.61 -4.43
C ALA A 131 -13.65 28.05 -3.99
N ALA A 132 -14.23 28.88 -4.86
CA ALA A 132 -14.65 30.24 -4.51
C ALA A 132 -15.78 30.26 -3.47
N LEU A 133 -16.65 29.24 -3.46
CA LEU A 133 -17.71 29.10 -2.44
C LEU A 133 -17.16 28.79 -1.04
N ASN A 134 -15.98 28.16 -0.95
CA ASN A 134 -15.26 27.92 0.31
C ASN A 134 -13.74 27.98 0.09
N PRO A 135 -13.14 29.20 0.07
CA PRO A 135 -11.74 29.38 -0.33
C PRO A 135 -10.74 28.62 0.55
N VAL A 136 -11.02 28.51 1.84
CA VAL A 136 -10.16 27.77 2.79
C VAL A 136 -10.13 26.29 2.43
N ASN A 137 -11.29 25.69 2.16
CA ASN A 137 -11.36 24.28 1.76
C ASN A 137 -10.77 24.06 0.36
N GLY A 138 -11.01 25.00 -0.57
CA GLY A 138 -10.42 24.98 -1.91
C GLY A 138 -8.88 24.95 -1.91
N GLU A 139 -8.24 25.76 -1.07
CA GLU A 139 -6.77 25.72 -0.90
C GLU A 139 -6.31 24.46 -0.18
N ARG A 140 -7.06 23.97 0.83
CA ARG A 140 -6.76 22.70 1.50
C ARG A 140 -6.73 21.53 0.52
N ILE A 141 -7.68 21.43 -0.41
CA ILE A 141 -7.69 20.38 -1.45
C ILE A 141 -6.37 20.37 -2.21
N LYS A 142 -5.93 21.54 -2.67
CA LYS A 142 -4.68 21.71 -3.42
C LYS A 142 -3.46 21.31 -2.59
N THR A 143 -3.36 21.79 -1.34
CA THR A 143 -2.24 21.47 -0.46
C THR A 143 -2.19 19.98 -0.12
N VAL A 144 -3.32 19.38 0.26
CA VAL A 144 -3.39 17.96 0.59
C VAL A 144 -3.06 17.10 -0.63
N TYR A 145 -3.51 17.49 -1.83
CA TYR A 145 -3.12 16.82 -3.07
C TYR A 145 -1.61 16.87 -3.33
N ILE A 146 -0.97 18.04 -3.19
CA ILE A 146 0.48 18.18 -3.40
C ILE A 146 1.26 17.34 -2.38
N MET A 147 0.87 17.38 -1.11
CA MET A 147 1.49 16.56 -0.05
C MET A 147 1.32 15.07 -0.33
N HIS A 148 0.12 14.68 -0.77
CA HIS A 148 -0.17 13.30 -1.15
C HIS A 148 0.70 12.83 -2.31
N ALA A 149 0.80 13.62 -3.39
CA ALA A 149 1.64 13.33 -4.53
C ALA A 149 3.14 13.24 -4.14
N ALA A 150 3.61 14.15 -3.29
CA ALA A 150 5.01 14.15 -2.83
C ALA A 150 5.35 12.89 -2.01
N LEU A 151 4.41 12.40 -1.19
CA LEU A 151 4.61 11.22 -0.36
C LEU A 151 4.29 9.90 -1.09
N PHE A 152 3.83 9.94 -2.34
CA PHE A 152 3.54 8.74 -3.13
C PHE A 152 4.75 7.82 -3.27
N MET A 153 5.96 8.38 -3.46
CA MET A 153 7.19 7.58 -3.58
C MET A 153 7.54 6.82 -2.29
N VAL A 154 7.25 7.40 -1.12
CA VAL A 154 7.46 6.73 0.18
C VAL A 154 6.56 5.50 0.29
N TYR A 155 5.31 5.64 -0.16
CA TYR A 155 4.36 4.54 -0.21
C TYR A 155 4.81 3.42 -1.16
N VAL A 156 5.25 3.77 -2.38
CA VAL A 156 5.78 2.79 -3.36
C VAL A 156 6.96 2.03 -2.77
N PHE A 157 7.89 2.73 -2.11
CA PHE A 157 9.03 2.09 -1.46
C PHE A 157 8.62 1.13 -0.35
N GLY A 158 7.62 1.47 0.47
CA GLY A 158 7.08 0.59 1.50
C GLY A 158 6.53 -0.72 0.91
N MET A 159 5.74 -0.62 -0.17
CA MET A 159 5.16 -1.78 -0.85
C MET A 159 6.26 -2.69 -1.41
N LEU A 160 7.20 -2.10 -2.15
CA LEU A 160 8.31 -2.84 -2.76
C LEU A 160 9.19 -3.50 -1.69
N SER A 161 9.39 -2.84 -0.54
CA SER A 161 10.15 -3.39 0.58
C SER A 161 9.47 -4.62 1.19
N ILE A 162 8.15 -4.56 1.45
CA ILE A 162 7.39 -5.70 1.95
C ILE A 162 7.42 -6.85 0.94
N THR A 163 7.21 -6.57 -0.34
CA THR A 163 7.30 -7.57 -1.42
C THR A 163 8.69 -8.19 -1.52
N TYR A 164 9.73 -7.37 -1.36
CA TYR A 164 11.11 -7.83 -1.40
C TYR A 164 11.41 -8.79 -0.24
N PHE A 165 11.11 -8.40 1.00
CA PHE A 165 11.40 -9.21 2.19
C PHE A 165 10.50 -10.44 2.34
N SER A 166 9.28 -10.39 1.82
CA SER A 166 8.31 -11.49 1.94
C SER A 166 8.40 -12.50 0.80
N PHE A 167 8.84 -12.06 -0.39
CA PHE A 167 8.76 -12.88 -1.60
C PHE A 167 10.03 -12.89 -2.46
N LEU A 168 10.56 -11.72 -2.88
CA LEU A 168 11.68 -11.70 -3.84
C LEU A 168 13.00 -12.20 -3.24
N LYS A 169 13.37 -11.70 -2.06
CA LYS A 169 14.58 -12.12 -1.33
C LYS A 169 14.63 -13.65 -1.13
N PRO A 170 13.60 -14.31 -0.55
CA PRO A 170 13.64 -15.75 -0.34
C PRO A 170 13.57 -16.58 -1.63
N THR A 171 12.95 -16.06 -2.69
CA THR A 171 12.80 -16.79 -3.96
C THR A 171 14.06 -16.76 -4.81
N TYR A 172 14.73 -15.61 -4.89
CA TYR A 172 15.81 -15.40 -5.86
C TYR A 172 17.21 -15.29 -5.25
N PHE A 173 17.34 -14.94 -3.97
CA PHE A 173 18.63 -14.60 -3.37
C PHE A 173 19.10 -15.60 -2.30
N LYS A 174 18.28 -16.59 -1.95
CA LYS A 174 18.59 -17.59 -0.91
C LYS A 174 19.10 -18.93 -1.43
N HIS A 175 19.54 -19.01 -2.69
CA HIS A 175 19.96 -20.28 -3.27
C HIS A 175 21.29 -20.82 -2.72
N ASP A 176 22.12 -20.00 -2.07
CA ASP A 176 23.50 -20.37 -1.70
C ASP A 176 23.72 -20.68 -0.20
N ASP A 177 22.93 -20.12 0.71
CA ASP A 177 23.18 -20.29 2.16
C ASP A 177 22.65 -21.62 2.71
N TYR A 178 21.64 -22.22 2.06
CA TYR A 178 21.16 -23.56 2.44
C TYR A 178 22.14 -24.67 2.06
N VAL A 179 23.05 -24.43 1.10
CA VAL A 179 24.10 -25.37 0.69
C VAL A 179 25.31 -25.30 1.62
N ARG A 180 25.52 -24.20 2.34
CA ARG A 180 26.66 -24.04 3.26
C ARG A 180 26.36 -24.36 4.73
N ALA A 181 25.09 -24.53 5.07
CA ALA A 181 24.65 -24.88 6.42
C ALA A 181 24.40 -26.40 6.62
N LEU A 182 24.70 -27.23 5.61
CA LEU A 182 24.71 -28.70 5.66
C LEU A 182 26.12 -29.23 5.38
#